data_AF-A0A9E2Y9W4-F1
#
_entry.id   AF-A0A9E2Y9W4-F1
#
_cell.length_a   1.000
_cell.length_b   1.000
_cell.length_c   1.000
_cell.angle_alpha   90.00
_cell.angle_beta   90.00
_cell.angle_gamma   90.00
#
_symmetry.space_group_name_H-M   'P 1'
#
loop_
_entity.id
_entity.type
_entity.pdbx_description
1 polymer ?
#
loop_
_entity_poly.entity_id
_entity_poly.type
_entity_poly.pdbx_seq_one_letter_code
_entity_poly.pdbx_strand_id
1 'polypeptide(L)'
;MSNLLFTTTFSGSPTTADSRPGSTTGVGADWQDWSPGQYSLSSGLVSTGTGVGALLRPAWETTASSIVEAVFKLGTYPPAYFELYARWSPTASAGYCLLYINGDLALQRRGVGVSRGPSNAASHYYPYVTGSNYVFRLWITPSSVGRSTVVATMALASAPTTYLAACILPDDDMDQGQNRGQVGLAIASGGQIVSFSHYDLAGDALPSIALPLSASPIRFIRSNATTITLASGTPAGGTGSLSLQWHRDVTANFTPTSGNALSGQTSAQLIDSPPLSATPYAYKLQVTDGASNVQTTNELIAATDGAALTVGIVSDSTFVIVPPDGTRDAGTALGNALTHFNIAQTVNVINRGSGGTVTGDWVSGSSAAIAAQTAFAASPPDVIVIHLGVNDAQNNVAATTFGANLANIVQWCLASGSRVIIDTPQFVEQNNGNIFSSAANELILQYLGWIKSLVDNRRVFAGADTFGMTRRDPYSRLDGLHFNANGVERFADVVADAIGVAMLPPGTITATFGHFRSHSGALAMGTFNI
;
A
#
# COMPACT_ATOMS: atom_id res chain seq x y z
N MET A 1 -4.58 30.85 -21.18
CA MET A 1 -6.02 30.77 -21.48
C MET A 1 -6.45 29.34 -21.20
N SER A 2 -7.42 29.14 -20.31
CA SER A 2 -7.85 27.81 -19.87
C SER A 2 -9.01 27.37 -20.75
N ASN A 3 -8.84 26.29 -21.50
CA ASN A 3 -9.87 25.78 -22.40
C ASN A 3 -10.71 24.71 -21.69
N LEU A 4 -12.03 24.75 -21.87
CA LEU A 4 -12.93 23.67 -21.44
C LEU A 4 -12.83 22.56 -22.49
N LEU A 5 -12.25 21.40 -22.13
CA LEU A 5 -12.00 20.30 -23.08
C LEU A 5 -13.15 19.29 -23.06
N PHE A 6 -13.91 19.21 -24.15
CA PHE A 6 -14.90 18.16 -24.36
C PHE A 6 -14.23 16.93 -24.99
N THR A 7 -14.58 15.71 -24.55
CA THR A 7 -14.15 14.46 -25.20
C THR A 7 -15.37 13.60 -25.44
N THR A 8 -15.69 13.26 -26.69
CA THR A 8 -16.79 12.35 -27.03
C THR A 8 -16.24 11.02 -27.58
N THR A 9 -16.93 9.90 -27.37
CA THR A 9 -16.48 8.55 -27.77
C THR A 9 -17.27 7.95 -28.95
N PHE A 10 -17.99 8.75 -29.74
CA PHE A 10 -18.83 8.23 -30.82
C PHE A 10 -18.11 8.06 -32.17
N SER A 11 -18.53 7.02 -32.92
CA SER A 11 -18.07 6.66 -34.27
C SER A 11 -19.06 7.04 -35.39
N GLY A 12 -19.90 8.06 -35.18
CA GLY A 12 -20.78 8.58 -36.25
C GLY A 12 -20.03 9.55 -37.15
N SER A 13 -20.19 9.45 -38.48
CA SER A 13 -19.66 10.45 -39.41
C SER A 13 -20.16 11.85 -39.03
N PRO A 14 -19.27 12.84 -38.89
CA PRO A 14 -19.70 14.22 -38.65
C PRO A 14 -20.58 14.64 -39.82
N THR A 15 -21.78 15.13 -39.52
CA THR A 15 -22.62 15.80 -40.52
C THR A 15 -21.82 16.96 -41.09
N THR A 16 -21.48 16.85 -42.38
CA THR A 16 -20.73 17.78 -43.24
C THR A 16 -20.55 19.19 -42.67
N ALA A 17 -19.36 19.45 -42.13
CA ALA A 17 -18.75 20.76 -42.08
C ALA A 17 -17.24 20.59 -42.25
N ASP A 18 -16.70 21.18 -43.30
CA ASP A 18 -15.29 21.11 -43.68
C ASP A 18 -14.44 21.86 -42.64
N SER A 19 -13.78 21.16 -41.73
CA SER A 19 -12.82 21.78 -40.80
C SER A 19 -11.61 20.88 -40.59
N ARG A 20 -10.50 21.27 -41.22
CA ARG A 20 -9.16 20.80 -40.83
C ARG A 20 -8.83 21.35 -39.43
N PRO A 21 -7.99 20.66 -38.63
CA PRO A 21 -7.52 21.17 -37.34
C PRO A 21 -6.97 22.59 -37.49
N GLY A 22 -7.49 23.54 -36.70
CA GLY A 22 -7.09 24.96 -36.74
C GLY A 22 -7.89 25.90 -37.65
N SER A 23 -9.00 25.44 -38.25
CA SER A 23 -9.91 26.33 -39.02
C SER A 23 -10.79 27.19 -38.10
N THR A 24 -10.73 28.52 -38.25
CA THR A 24 -11.61 29.49 -37.55
C THR A 24 -12.84 29.89 -38.36
N THR A 25 -13.07 29.31 -39.54
CA THR A 25 -14.09 29.77 -40.50
C THR A 25 -15.25 28.79 -40.75
N GLY A 26 -15.34 27.66 -40.02
CA GLY A 26 -16.42 26.67 -40.18
C GLY A 26 -17.39 26.53 -39.01
N VAL A 27 -17.05 27.08 -37.85
CA VAL A 27 -17.87 27.10 -36.65
C VAL A 27 -17.94 28.57 -36.23
N GLY A 28 -19.07 29.08 -35.74
CA GLY A 28 -19.13 30.46 -35.24
C GLY A 28 -17.92 30.75 -34.35
N ALA A 29 -17.37 31.97 -34.44
CA ALA A 29 -15.99 32.41 -34.16
C ALA A 29 -15.27 31.96 -32.87
N ASP A 30 -15.89 31.11 -32.04
CA ASP A 30 -15.55 30.87 -30.64
C ASP A 30 -15.37 29.38 -30.27
N TRP A 31 -15.42 28.47 -31.26
CA TRP A 31 -15.12 27.04 -31.08
C TRP A 31 -13.75 26.67 -31.67
N GLN A 32 -12.92 25.99 -30.87
CA GLN A 32 -11.64 25.42 -31.33
C GLN A 32 -11.73 23.89 -31.33
N ASP A 33 -11.42 23.29 -32.48
CA ASP A 33 -11.28 21.85 -32.68
C ASP A 33 -9.82 21.44 -32.46
N TRP A 34 -9.57 20.56 -31.49
CA TRP A 34 -8.22 20.14 -31.09
C TRP A 34 -7.83 18.81 -31.74
N SER A 35 -8.78 17.91 -31.91
CA SER A 35 -8.62 16.59 -32.53
C SER A 35 -9.99 15.92 -32.76
N PRO A 36 -10.11 14.87 -33.59
CA PRO A 36 -11.39 14.18 -33.80
C PRO A 36 -12.05 13.77 -32.47
N GLY A 37 -13.20 14.37 -32.17
CA GLY A 37 -13.94 14.13 -30.92
C GLY A 37 -13.55 15.03 -29.74
N GLN A 38 -12.69 16.03 -29.94
CA GLN A 38 -12.28 17.01 -28.92
C GLN A 38 -12.53 18.45 -29.33
N TYR A 39 -13.40 19.12 -28.59
CA TYR A 39 -13.79 20.51 -28.84
C TYR A 39 -13.50 21.37 -27.61
N SER A 40 -13.32 22.67 -27.80
CA SER A 40 -13.27 23.64 -26.70
C SER A 40 -13.95 24.96 -27.04
N LEU A 41 -14.51 25.60 -26.02
CA LEU A 41 -14.99 26.99 -26.06
C LEU A 41 -13.93 27.90 -25.41
N SER A 42 -13.53 28.96 -26.10
CA SER A 42 -12.63 29.96 -25.51
C SER A 42 -13.35 30.81 -24.46
N SER A 43 -12.74 30.99 -23.30
CA SER A 43 -13.32 31.50 -22.04
C SER A 43 -13.71 32.99 -22.01
N GLY A 44 -14.04 33.60 -23.16
CA GLY A 44 -14.30 35.05 -23.29
C GLY A 44 -15.76 35.45 -23.51
N LEU A 45 -16.67 34.51 -23.77
CA LEU A 45 -18.06 34.79 -24.17
C LEU A 45 -19.07 34.02 -23.32
N VAL A 46 -19.03 34.25 -22.00
CA VAL A 46 -20.24 34.12 -21.18
C VAL A 46 -21.02 35.42 -21.33
N SER A 47 -21.72 35.56 -22.46
CA SER A 47 -22.68 36.65 -22.65
C SER A 47 -23.89 36.36 -21.75
N THR A 48 -24.05 37.16 -20.70
CA THR A 48 -25.32 37.32 -19.95
C THR A 48 -26.40 38.06 -20.76
N GLY A 49 -26.21 38.18 -22.08
CA GLY A 49 -27.09 38.90 -22.98
C GLY A 49 -28.46 38.24 -23.09
N THR A 50 -29.45 38.87 -22.47
CA THR A 50 -30.90 38.65 -22.61
C THR A 50 -31.45 38.97 -24.01
N GLY A 51 -30.61 38.97 -25.05
CA GLY A 51 -30.96 39.28 -26.43
C GLY A 51 -31.63 38.10 -27.13
N VAL A 52 -32.93 38.24 -27.41
CA VAL A 52 -33.89 37.22 -27.87
C VAL A 52 -33.68 36.77 -29.34
N GLY A 53 -32.44 36.48 -29.78
CA GLY A 53 -32.22 36.13 -31.20
C GLY A 53 -31.03 35.22 -31.53
N ALA A 54 -30.03 35.12 -30.67
CA ALA A 54 -28.92 34.20 -30.87
C ALA A 54 -29.19 32.92 -30.06
N LEU A 55 -29.98 32.00 -30.61
CA LEU A 55 -30.05 30.64 -30.05
C LEU A 55 -28.65 30.03 -30.13
N LEU A 56 -27.99 29.94 -28.98
CA LEU A 56 -26.72 29.27 -28.78
C LEU A 56 -26.82 27.88 -29.43
N ARG A 57 -25.87 27.56 -30.33
CA ARG A 57 -25.80 26.21 -30.93
C ARG A 57 -25.56 25.19 -29.80
N PRO A 58 -26.26 24.05 -29.80
CA PRO A 58 -26.08 23.06 -28.76
C PRO A 58 -24.65 22.52 -28.76
N ALA A 59 -24.10 22.26 -27.58
CA ALA A 59 -22.79 21.61 -27.43
C ALA A 59 -22.81 20.16 -27.95
N TRP A 60 -24.02 19.60 -28.11
CA TRP A 60 -24.25 18.26 -28.61
C TRP A 60 -25.65 18.14 -29.23
N GLU A 61 -25.76 17.56 -30.42
CA GLU A 61 -27.04 17.32 -31.11
C GLU A 61 -27.11 15.87 -31.61
N THR A 62 -28.25 15.20 -31.39
CA THR A 62 -28.51 13.89 -32.00
C THR A 62 -29.97 13.72 -32.40
N THR A 63 -30.18 12.95 -33.45
CA THR A 63 -31.47 12.48 -33.94
C THR A 63 -31.73 11.01 -33.59
N ALA A 64 -30.81 10.37 -32.85
CA ALA A 64 -30.92 8.95 -32.53
C ALA A 64 -32.18 8.63 -31.72
N SER A 65 -32.83 7.52 -32.08
CA SER A 65 -34.04 6.99 -31.44
C SER A 65 -33.74 5.97 -30.34
N SER A 66 -32.52 5.94 -29.80
CA SER A 66 -32.07 4.98 -28.78
C SER A 66 -31.22 5.69 -27.72
N ILE A 67 -30.83 4.97 -26.66
CA ILE A 67 -29.96 5.46 -25.58
C ILE A 67 -28.73 6.17 -26.16
N VAL A 68 -28.43 7.38 -25.68
CA VAL A 68 -27.24 8.12 -26.13
C VAL A 68 -26.42 8.62 -24.95
N GLU A 69 -25.30 7.95 -24.70
CA GLU A 69 -24.38 8.33 -23.64
C GLU A 69 -23.50 9.51 -24.07
N ALA A 70 -23.75 10.70 -23.52
CA ALA A 70 -22.89 11.86 -23.71
C ALA A 70 -22.03 12.11 -22.46
N VAL A 71 -20.71 11.90 -22.57
CA VAL A 71 -19.75 12.14 -21.49
C VAL A 71 -19.22 13.57 -21.58
N PHE A 72 -19.46 14.39 -20.57
CA PHE A 72 -18.88 15.73 -20.47
C PHE A 72 -17.81 15.78 -19.37
N LYS A 73 -16.63 16.31 -19.67
CA LYS A 73 -15.61 16.64 -18.67
C LYS A 73 -15.69 18.12 -18.34
N LEU A 74 -16.01 18.45 -17.11
CA LEU A 74 -15.97 19.83 -16.62
C LEU A 74 -14.54 20.12 -16.13
N GLY A 75 -13.85 21.03 -16.81
CA GLY A 75 -12.55 21.53 -16.36
C GLY A 75 -12.66 22.43 -15.13
N THR A 76 -11.56 22.62 -14.42
CA THR A 76 -11.38 23.56 -13.31
C THR A 76 -11.72 24.99 -13.74
N TYR A 77 -12.91 25.50 -13.42
CA TYR A 77 -13.24 26.92 -13.58
C TYR A 77 -13.88 27.50 -12.30
N PRO A 78 -13.54 28.74 -11.89
CA PRO A 78 -14.21 29.44 -10.79
C PRO A 78 -15.67 29.82 -11.16
N PRO A 79 -16.50 30.27 -10.19
CA PRO A 79 -17.96 30.31 -10.32
C PRO A 79 -18.41 31.46 -11.22
N ALA A 80 -18.37 31.25 -12.53
CA ALA A 80 -19.12 32.03 -13.49
C ALA A 80 -20.12 31.09 -14.17
N TYR A 81 -21.38 31.52 -14.17
CA TYR A 81 -22.53 30.89 -14.81
C TYR A 81 -22.14 30.18 -16.12
N PHE A 82 -22.43 28.88 -16.21
CA PHE A 82 -22.25 28.13 -17.44
C PHE A 82 -23.54 27.37 -17.78
N GLU A 83 -23.98 27.50 -19.03
CA GLU A 83 -25.13 26.80 -19.58
C GLU A 83 -24.66 25.83 -20.66
N LEU A 84 -24.92 24.54 -20.46
CA LEU A 84 -24.64 23.51 -21.46
C LEU A 84 -25.95 23.09 -22.14
N TYR A 85 -25.99 23.24 -23.45
CA TYR A 85 -27.17 22.89 -24.25
C TYR A 85 -26.97 21.52 -24.90
N ALA A 86 -27.78 20.54 -24.52
CA ALA A 86 -27.85 19.24 -25.20
C ALA A 86 -29.16 19.18 -25.99
N ARG A 87 -29.07 19.17 -27.33
CA ARG A 87 -30.25 19.06 -28.17
C ARG A 87 -30.50 17.62 -28.54
N TRP A 88 -31.71 17.16 -28.31
CA TRP A 88 -32.22 15.92 -28.87
C TRP A 88 -33.46 16.23 -29.68
N SER A 89 -33.47 15.85 -30.96
CA SER A 89 -34.56 16.22 -31.86
C SER A 89 -34.86 15.06 -32.81
N PRO A 90 -35.82 14.17 -32.51
CA PRO A 90 -36.21 13.10 -33.43
C PRO A 90 -36.90 13.64 -34.70
N THR A 91 -37.47 14.85 -34.64
CA THR A 91 -38.06 15.60 -35.76
C THR A 91 -37.67 17.08 -35.68
N ALA A 92 -37.70 17.84 -36.79
CA ALA A 92 -37.23 19.25 -36.84
C ALA A 92 -37.94 20.22 -35.86
N SER A 93 -39.03 19.79 -35.23
CA SER A 93 -39.89 20.52 -34.29
C SER A 93 -39.73 20.13 -32.81
N ALA A 94 -38.82 19.21 -32.44
CA ALA A 94 -38.75 18.66 -31.09
C ALA A 94 -37.86 19.48 -30.12
N GLY A 95 -38.28 19.51 -28.84
CA GLY A 95 -37.74 20.36 -27.76
C GLY A 95 -36.29 20.10 -27.32
N TYR A 96 -35.74 21.02 -26.54
CA TYR A 96 -34.38 20.98 -26.00
C TYR A 96 -34.34 20.47 -24.55
N CYS A 97 -33.27 19.77 -24.18
CA CYS A 97 -32.90 19.56 -22.78
C CYS A 97 -31.73 20.49 -22.43
N LEU A 98 -31.97 21.43 -21.54
CA LEU A 98 -30.98 22.34 -20.99
C LEU A 98 -30.35 21.71 -19.75
N LEU A 99 -29.03 21.63 -19.73
CA LEU A 99 -28.27 21.38 -18.52
C LEU A 99 -27.70 22.72 -18.04
N TYR A 100 -28.17 23.17 -16.89
CA TYR A 100 -27.88 24.46 -16.30
C TYR A 100 -26.92 24.29 -15.12
N ILE A 101 -25.84 25.08 -15.03
CA ILE A 101 -24.91 25.05 -13.89
C ILE A 101 -24.76 26.48 -13.35
N ASN A 102 -25.36 26.73 -12.18
CA ASN A 102 -25.29 28.02 -11.49
C ASN A 102 -25.26 27.80 -9.97
N GLY A 103 -24.06 27.63 -9.42
CA GLY A 103 -23.90 27.24 -8.01
C GLY A 103 -24.25 25.77 -7.78
N ASP A 104 -25.33 25.29 -8.40
CA ASP A 104 -25.68 23.88 -8.51
C ASP A 104 -26.11 23.51 -9.94
N LEU A 105 -26.13 22.20 -10.23
CA LEU A 105 -26.57 21.63 -11.51
C LEU A 105 -28.09 21.49 -11.56
N ALA A 106 -28.76 21.95 -12.63
CA ALA A 106 -30.17 21.72 -12.92
C ALA A 106 -30.43 21.22 -14.35
N LEU A 107 -31.49 20.44 -14.54
CA LEU A 107 -31.95 19.94 -15.83
C LEU A 107 -33.31 20.57 -16.16
N GLN A 108 -33.45 21.23 -17.31
CA GLN A 108 -34.69 21.89 -17.75
C GLN A 108 -35.05 21.47 -19.18
N ARG A 109 -36.34 21.44 -19.55
CA ARG A 109 -36.78 21.29 -20.94
C ARG A 109 -37.23 22.64 -21.50
N ARG A 110 -36.83 22.97 -22.74
CA ARG A 110 -37.35 24.13 -23.49
C ARG A 110 -38.07 23.68 -24.76
N GLY A 111 -39.30 24.15 -24.97
CA GLY A 111 -39.98 23.98 -26.26
C GLY A 111 -39.35 24.85 -27.35
N VAL A 112 -39.31 24.36 -28.60
CA VAL A 112 -38.88 25.15 -29.76
C VAL A 112 -40.00 26.13 -30.13
N GLY A 113 -39.72 27.43 -30.17
CA GLY A 113 -40.66 28.44 -30.68
C GLY A 113 -41.55 29.13 -29.66
N VAL A 114 -41.42 28.85 -28.36
CA VAL A 114 -42.16 29.57 -27.31
C VAL A 114 -41.32 30.74 -26.81
N SER A 115 -41.65 31.97 -27.23
CA SER A 115 -40.99 33.22 -26.80
C SER A 115 -41.28 33.62 -25.34
N ARG A 116 -41.81 32.70 -24.52
CA ARG A 116 -42.07 32.95 -23.10
C ARG A 116 -40.83 32.56 -22.30
N GLY A 117 -40.41 33.44 -21.39
CA GLY A 117 -39.34 33.15 -20.43
C GLY A 117 -39.57 31.83 -19.70
N PRO A 118 -38.52 31.22 -19.13
CA PRO A 118 -38.56 29.87 -18.56
C PRO A 118 -39.76 29.72 -17.62
N SER A 119 -40.83 29.07 -18.09
CA SER A 119 -41.94 28.67 -17.23
C SER A 119 -41.41 27.54 -16.37
N ASN A 120 -41.46 27.72 -15.05
CA ASN A 120 -40.89 26.86 -14.00
C ASN A 120 -41.02 25.35 -14.27
N ALA A 121 -40.12 24.77 -15.05
CA ALA A 121 -39.84 23.34 -15.03
C ALA A 121 -39.12 23.04 -13.71
N ALA A 122 -39.41 21.90 -13.09
CA ALA A 122 -38.81 21.47 -11.83
C ALA A 122 -37.28 21.56 -11.92
N SER A 123 -36.70 22.58 -11.29
CA SER A 123 -35.26 22.73 -11.21
C SER A 123 -34.80 21.97 -9.97
N HIS A 124 -33.98 20.95 -10.15
CA HIS A 124 -33.30 20.25 -9.06
C HIS A 124 -31.85 20.68 -9.07
N TYR A 125 -31.35 21.08 -7.92
CA TYR A 125 -30.02 21.64 -7.73
C TYR A 125 -29.13 20.57 -7.08
N TYR A 126 -28.02 20.19 -7.74
CA TYR A 126 -27.06 19.24 -7.18
C TYR A 126 -25.73 19.92 -6.81
N PRO A 127 -25.25 19.75 -5.56
CA PRO A 127 -23.94 20.26 -5.17
C PRO A 127 -22.83 19.54 -5.95
N TYR A 128 -21.83 20.31 -6.38
CA TYR A 128 -20.64 19.77 -7.04
C TYR A 128 -19.37 20.36 -6.42
N VAL A 129 -18.29 19.58 -6.50
CA VAL A 129 -16.94 20.01 -6.12
C VAL A 129 -16.23 20.58 -7.33
N THR A 130 -15.85 21.86 -7.25
CA THR A 130 -15.05 22.54 -8.27
C THR A 130 -13.73 21.81 -8.52
N GLY A 131 -13.37 21.65 -9.79
CA GLY A 131 -12.12 21.02 -10.21
C GLY A 131 -12.10 19.49 -10.20
N SER A 132 -13.25 18.87 -9.99
CA SER A 132 -13.40 17.42 -10.13
C SER A 132 -13.93 17.04 -11.51
N ASN A 133 -13.54 15.85 -11.99
CA ASN A 133 -14.08 15.27 -13.22
C ASN A 133 -15.44 14.62 -12.92
N TYR A 134 -16.46 14.99 -13.70
CA TYR A 134 -17.76 14.34 -13.66
C TYR A 134 -17.99 13.54 -14.94
N VAL A 135 -18.76 12.47 -14.84
CA VAL A 135 -19.29 11.72 -15.97
C VAL A 135 -20.80 11.91 -15.95
N PHE A 136 -21.31 12.50 -17.02
CA PHE A 136 -22.75 12.58 -17.26
C PHE A 136 -23.16 11.43 -18.16
N ARG A 137 -24.36 10.93 -17.96
CA ARG A 137 -25.00 10.02 -18.91
C ARG A 137 -26.44 10.42 -19.05
N LEU A 138 -26.91 10.43 -20.30
CA LEU A 138 -28.28 10.75 -20.64
C LEU A 138 -28.91 9.49 -21.23
N TRP A 139 -30.03 9.04 -20.68
CA TRP A 139 -30.84 7.99 -21.30
C TRP A 139 -32.12 8.64 -21.78
N ILE A 140 -32.31 8.58 -23.10
CA ILE A 140 -33.55 9.03 -23.71
C ILE A 140 -34.27 7.78 -24.19
N THR A 141 -35.47 7.56 -23.65
CA THR A 141 -36.37 6.53 -24.14
C THR A 141 -37.45 7.22 -24.94
N PRO A 142 -37.38 7.19 -26.28
CA PRO A 142 -38.46 7.73 -27.09
C PRO A 142 -39.72 6.89 -26.92
N SER A 143 -40.86 7.55 -26.85
CA SER A 143 -42.18 6.91 -26.94
C SER A 143 -42.75 7.16 -28.32
N SER A 144 -43.46 6.17 -28.86
CA SER A 144 -44.23 6.28 -30.09
C SER A 144 -45.42 7.27 -29.98
N VAL A 145 -45.75 7.70 -28.76
CA VAL A 145 -46.91 8.58 -28.45
C VAL A 145 -46.47 10.00 -28.06
N GLY A 146 -45.30 10.46 -28.52
CA GLY A 146 -44.79 11.80 -28.23
C GLY A 146 -44.09 11.95 -26.86
N ARG A 147 -44.29 11.03 -25.92
CA ARG A 147 -43.78 11.13 -24.53
C ARG A 147 -42.36 10.60 -24.36
N SER A 148 -41.35 11.45 -24.42
CA SER A 148 -39.97 11.00 -24.22
C SER A 148 -39.56 11.04 -22.75
N THR A 149 -39.01 9.95 -22.23
CA THR A 149 -38.39 9.94 -20.90
C THR A 149 -36.91 10.31 -21.02
N VAL A 150 -36.44 11.25 -20.19
CA VAL A 150 -35.04 11.67 -20.16
C VAL A 150 -34.48 11.44 -18.75
N VAL A 151 -33.58 10.47 -18.61
CA VAL A 151 -32.86 10.22 -17.35
C VAL A 151 -31.46 10.78 -17.47
N ALA A 152 -31.00 11.54 -16.47
CA ALA A 152 -29.61 11.99 -16.39
C ALA A 152 -28.93 11.42 -15.14
N THR A 153 -27.73 10.87 -15.27
CA THR A 153 -26.85 10.62 -14.12
C THR A 153 -25.67 11.55 -14.15
N MET A 154 -25.17 11.91 -12.97
CA MET A 154 -23.87 12.51 -12.78
C MET A 154 -23.06 11.67 -11.78
N ALA A 155 -21.84 11.29 -12.12
CA ALA A 155 -20.93 10.59 -11.21
C ALA A 155 -19.57 11.28 -11.15
N LEU A 156 -18.93 11.29 -9.98
CA LEU A 156 -17.53 11.70 -9.85
C LEU A 156 -16.64 10.63 -10.48
N ALA A 157 -15.74 10.99 -11.40
CA ALA A 157 -14.93 10.01 -12.13
C ALA A 157 -13.97 9.22 -11.23
N SER A 158 -13.50 9.82 -10.12
CA SER A 158 -12.58 9.20 -9.16
C SER A 158 -13.28 8.36 -8.09
N ALA A 159 -14.59 8.52 -7.92
CA ALA A 159 -15.40 7.77 -6.96
C ALA A 159 -16.81 7.63 -7.55
N PRO A 160 -17.10 6.55 -8.31
CA PRO A 160 -18.34 6.40 -9.07
C PRO A 160 -19.60 6.19 -8.20
N THR A 161 -19.59 6.59 -6.94
CA THR A 161 -20.81 6.80 -6.14
C THR A 161 -21.66 7.85 -6.85
N THR A 162 -22.78 7.40 -7.39
CA THR A 162 -23.56 8.10 -8.42
C THR A 162 -24.54 9.07 -7.77
N TYR A 163 -24.61 10.32 -8.24
CA TYR A 163 -25.75 11.20 -8.00
C TYR A 163 -26.71 11.07 -9.19
N LEU A 164 -27.94 10.63 -8.95
CA LEU A 164 -28.89 10.30 -10.01
C LEU A 164 -30.04 11.33 -10.04
N ALA A 165 -30.32 11.86 -11.24
CA ALA A 165 -31.39 12.83 -11.49
C ALA A 165 -32.28 12.31 -12.64
N ALA A 166 -33.36 11.60 -12.33
CA ALA A 166 -34.33 11.21 -13.34
C ALA A 166 -35.47 12.23 -13.41
N CYS A 167 -35.73 12.80 -14.59
CA CYS A 167 -36.87 13.67 -14.83
C CYS A 167 -37.78 13.03 -15.89
N ILE A 168 -38.97 12.58 -15.50
CA ILE A 168 -39.96 12.05 -16.45
C ILE A 168 -40.87 13.22 -16.83
N LEU A 169 -40.77 13.69 -18.08
CA LEU A 169 -41.63 14.77 -18.58
C LEU A 169 -42.65 14.17 -19.56
N PRO A 170 -43.96 14.18 -19.24
CA PRO A 170 -44.96 13.91 -20.25
C PRO A 170 -44.97 15.05 -21.29
N ASP A 171 -44.93 14.68 -22.57
CA ASP A 171 -45.55 15.47 -23.62
C ASP A 171 -47.05 15.17 -23.56
N ASP A 172 -47.82 16.13 -23.05
CA ASP A 172 -48.81 16.84 -23.84
C ASP A 172 -49.72 17.68 -22.92
N ASP A 173 -50.02 18.88 -23.39
CA ASP A 173 -51.01 19.85 -22.88
C ASP A 173 -50.59 20.74 -21.70
N MET A 174 -49.62 21.62 -21.96
CA MET A 174 -49.37 22.83 -21.14
C MET A 174 -50.55 23.81 -21.13
N ASP A 175 -51.63 23.57 -21.90
CA ASP A 175 -52.81 24.43 -21.93
C ASP A 175 -53.86 24.12 -20.84
N GLN A 176 -53.70 23.05 -20.04
CA GLN A 176 -54.70 22.68 -19.01
C GLN A 176 -54.27 22.79 -17.53
N GLY A 177 -53.20 23.50 -17.20
CA GLY A 177 -52.95 23.97 -15.83
C GLY A 177 -52.75 22.88 -14.75
N GLN A 178 -52.56 21.61 -15.10
CA GLN A 178 -52.24 20.54 -14.16
C GLN A 178 -50.79 20.06 -14.34
N ASN A 179 -49.86 20.75 -13.68
CA ASN A 179 -48.47 20.32 -13.55
C ASN A 179 -48.38 19.09 -12.62
N ARG A 180 -48.58 17.88 -13.15
CA ARG A 180 -48.19 16.64 -12.46
C ARG A 180 -46.89 16.11 -13.04
N GLY A 181 -45.77 16.74 -12.67
CA GLY A 181 -44.45 16.21 -12.98
C GLY A 181 -44.17 14.97 -12.12
N GLN A 182 -43.92 13.84 -12.76
CA GLN A 182 -43.49 12.62 -12.07
C GLN A 182 -41.97 12.60 -11.99
N VAL A 183 -41.43 12.36 -10.80
CA VAL A 183 -39.99 12.21 -10.56
C VAL A 183 -39.74 10.77 -10.14
N GLY A 184 -38.99 10.03 -10.94
CA GLY A 184 -38.48 8.71 -10.55
C GLY A 184 -37.09 8.87 -9.95
N LEU A 185 -36.83 8.23 -8.81
CA LEU A 185 -35.45 8.08 -8.34
C LEU A 185 -34.97 6.67 -8.65
N ALA A 186 -33.80 6.55 -9.28
CA ALA A 186 -33.13 5.28 -9.46
C ALA A 186 -31.82 5.30 -8.66
N ILE A 187 -31.51 4.19 -8.00
CA ILE A 187 -30.25 3.99 -7.27
C ILE A 187 -29.43 2.99 -8.07
N ALA A 188 -28.21 3.38 -8.44
CA ALA A 188 -27.27 2.50 -9.11
C ALA A 188 -26.19 2.05 -8.12
N SER A 189 -25.89 0.74 -8.13
CA SER A 189 -24.72 0.14 -7.46
C SER A 189 -23.92 -0.63 -8.50
N GLY A 190 -22.61 -0.40 -8.58
CA GLY A 190 -21.74 -1.11 -9.52
C GLY A 190 -22.05 -0.92 -11.01
N GLY A 191 -22.77 0.15 -11.39
CA GLY A 191 -23.14 0.43 -12.79
C GLY A 191 -24.43 -0.23 -13.28
N GLN A 192 -25.19 -0.92 -12.42
CA GLN A 192 -26.55 -1.40 -12.73
C GLN A 192 -27.61 -0.61 -11.96
N ILE A 193 -28.75 -0.34 -12.61
CA ILE A 193 -29.94 0.26 -11.97
C ILE A 193 -30.65 -0.84 -11.18
N VAL A 194 -30.75 -0.68 -9.86
CA VAL A 194 -31.24 -1.75 -8.97
C VAL A 194 -32.73 -1.60 -8.63
N SER A 195 -33.31 -0.40 -8.70
CA SER A 195 -34.77 -0.20 -8.64
C SER A 195 -35.24 1.11 -9.27
N PHE A 196 -36.51 1.14 -9.66
CA PHE A 196 -37.27 2.34 -10.03
C PHE A 196 -38.45 2.46 -9.07
N SER A 197 -38.56 3.59 -8.37
CA SER A 197 -39.77 3.93 -7.60
C SER A 197 -40.45 5.14 -8.22
N HIS A 198 -41.73 4.99 -8.56
CA HIS A 198 -42.61 6.09 -8.99
C HIS A 198 -43.12 6.82 -7.74
N TYR A 199 -42.97 8.15 -7.69
CA TYR A 199 -43.63 8.97 -6.69
C TYR A 199 -44.51 10.03 -7.38
N ASP A 200 -45.79 10.04 -7.03
CA ASP A 200 -46.67 11.17 -7.32
C ASP A 200 -46.41 12.24 -6.26
N LEU A 201 -45.92 13.43 -6.67
CA LEU A 201 -45.64 14.56 -5.80
C LEU A 201 -46.95 15.24 -5.38
N ALA A 202 -47.76 14.55 -4.56
CA ALA A 202 -48.92 15.11 -3.90
C ALA A 202 -48.70 15.09 -2.38
N GLY A 203 -47.79 15.95 -1.89
CA GLY A 203 -47.73 16.33 -0.48
C GLY A 203 -47.06 15.36 0.51
N ASP A 204 -46.69 14.14 0.11
CA ASP A 204 -46.01 13.19 1.00
C ASP A 204 -44.48 13.36 0.96
N ALA A 205 -43.86 13.38 2.15
CA ALA A 205 -42.42 13.47 2.30
C ALA A 205 -41.73 12.30 1.58
N LEU A 206 -40.72 12.61 0.76
CA LEU A 206 -39.91 11.58 0.09
C LEU A 206 -39.36 10.60 1.14
N PRO A 207 -39.53 9.28 0.97
CA PRO A 207 -38.94 8.32 1.89
C PRO A 207 -37.42 8.48 1.86
N SER A 208 -36.81 8.52 3.05
CA SER A 208 -35.35 8.56 3.16
C SER A 208 -34.78 7.29 2.52
N ILE A 209 -34.01 7.48 1.45
CA ILE A 209 -33.29 6.39 0.83
C ILE A 209 -32.04 6.13 1.64
N ALA A 210 -32.03 4.99 2.31
CA ALA A 210 -30.83 4.46 2.94
C ALA A 210 -29.81 4.15 1.87
N LEU A 211 -28.64 4.79 1.93
CA LEU A 211 -27.49 4.35 1.14
C LEU A 211 -27.09 2.95 1.60
N PRO A 212 -26.60 2.06 0.72
CA PRO A 212 -26.06 0.78 1.15
C PRO A 212 -24.98 0.97 2.21
N LEU A 213 -25.02 0.17 3.28
CA LEU A 213 -23.98 0.15 4.29
C LEU A 213 -22.65 -0.25 3.62
N SER A 214 -21.56 0.43 3.99
CA SER A 214 -20.21 0.14 3.52
C SER A 214 -19.21 0.22 4.68
N ALA A 215 -18.27 -0.73 4.70
CA ALA A 215 -17.16 -0.75 5.63
C ALA A 215 -15.87 -0.33 4.90
N SER A 216 -15.11 0.60 5.49
CA SER A 216 -13.83 1.04 4.93
C SER A 216 -12.73 0.00 5.18
N PRO A 217 -11.73 -0.16 4.29
CA PRO A 217 -10.65 -1.11 4.51
C PRO A 217 -9.85 -0.84 5.79
N ILE A 218 -9.38 -1.92 6.42
CA ILE A 218 -8.41 -1.86 7.52
C ILE A 218 -7.01 -1.62 6.94
N ARG A 219 -6.23 -0.77 7.61
CA ARG A 219 -4.81 -0.56 7.39
C ARG A 219 -4.01 -0.78 8.68
N PHE A 220 -2.79 -1.29 8.50
CA PHE A 220 -1.80 -1.34 9.58
C PHE A 220 -1.28 0.07 9.87
N ILE A 221 -1.11 0.40 11.16
CA ILE A 221 -0.52 1.67 11.59
C ILE A 221 0.88 1.43 12.15
N ARG A 222 1.01 0.55 13.15
CA ARG A 222 2.27 0.16 13.79
C ARG A 222 2.07 -1.07 14.66
N SER A 223 3.16 -1.72 15.03
CA SER A 223 3.21 -2.68 16.13
C SER A 223 4.43 -2.37 17.02
N ASN A 224 4.49 -3.04 18.17
CA ASN A 224 5.65 -3.15 19.03
C ASN A 224 5.63 -4.55 19.67
N ALA A 225 6.54 -4.82 20.61
CA ALA A 225 6.66 -6.14 21.25
C ALA A 225 5.35 -6.68 21.89
N THR A 226 4.43 -5.80 22.29
CA THR A 226 3.22 -6.16 23.06
C THR A 226 1.92 -5.60 22.50
N THR A 227 1.96 -4.87 21.38
CA THR A 227 0.81 -4.12 20.89
C THR A 227 0.76 -4.11 19.37
N ILE A 228 -0.45 -4.23 18.81
CA ILE A 228 -0.73 -3.98 17.39
C ILE A 228 -1.72 -2.81 17.30
N THR A 229 -1.42 -1.83 16.45
CA THR A 229 -2.31 -0.69 16.19
C THR A 229 -2.80 -0.74 14.75
N LEU A 230 -4.12 -0.82 14.57
CA LEU A 230 -4.79 -0.84 13.27
C LEU A 230 -5.80 0.30 13.18
N ALA A 231 -6.18 0.67 11.96
CA ALA A 231 -7.27 1.62 11.76
C ALA A 231 -8.11 1.26 10.52
N SER A 232 -9.40 1.56 10.58
CA SER A 232 -10.32 1.61 9.45
C SER A 232 -10.58 3.07 9.05
N GLY A 233 -11.00 3.31 7.81
CA GLY A 233 -11.67 4.57 7.45
C GLY A 233 -13.05 4.68 8.12
N THR A 234 -13.68 5.85 8.02
CA THR A 234 -15.05 6.07 8.51
C THR A 234 -16.03 5.23 7.67
N PRO A 235 -16.82 4.34 8.27
CA PRO A 235 -17.89 3.64 7.55
C PRO A 235 -18.96 4.61 7.04
N ALA A 236 -19.66 4.26 5.96
CA ALA A 236 -20.66 5.13 5.34
C ALA A 236 -21.91 4.37 4.91
N GLY A 237 -23.02 5.10 4.77
CA GLY A 237 -24.33 4.56 4.40
C GLY A 237 -25.07 3.91 5.58
N GLY A 238 -25.98 2.98 5.25
CA GLY A 238 -26.89 2.35 6.20
C GLY A 238 -28.01 3.26 6.67
N THR A 239 -28.79 2.76 7.63
CA THR A 239 -29.82 3.55 8.34
C THR A 239 -29.43 3.79 9.79
N GLY A 240 -29.62 5.01 10.28
CA GLY A 240 -29.40 5.33 11.70
C GLY A 240 -27.93 5.31 12.13
N SER A 241 -27.70 5.12 13.42
CA SER A 241 -26.35 5.07 14.00
C SER A 241 -25.62 3.80 13.59
N LEU A 242 -24.31 3.93 13.32
CA LEU A 242 -23.43 2.81 13.03
C LEU A 242 -22.77 2.31 14.32
N SER A 243 -22.69 0.99 14.46
CA SER A 243 -21.95 0.30 15.51
C SER A 243 -20.79 -0.46 14.90
N LEU A 244 -19.65 -0.46 15.60
CA LEU A 244 -18.40 -1.05 15.15
C LEU A 244 -17.97 -2.12 16.15
N GLN A 245 -17.40 -3.22 15.67
CA GLN A 245 -16.84 -4.28 16.52
C GLN A 245 -15.63 -4.92 15.84
N TRP A 246 -14.46 -4.87 16.48
CA TRP A 246 -13.27 -5.57 16.01
C TRP A 246 -13.30 -7.06 16.36
N HIS A 247 -12.77 -7.87 15.46
CA HIS A 247 -12.59 -9.31 15.63
C HIS A 247 -11.16 -9.73 15.31
N ARG A 248 -10.70 -10.80 15.96
CA ARG A 248 -9.35 -11.36 15.84
C ARG A 248 -9.36 -12.88 15.92
N ASP A 249 -8.66 -13.54 14.99
CA ASP A 249 -8.44 -14.99 15.02
C ASP A 249 -6.98 -15.32 14.62
N VAL A 250 -6.49 -16.51 14.96
CA VAL A 250 -5.19 -17.03 14.45
C VAL A 250 -5.34 -17.69 13.08
N THR A 251 -6.59 -17.95 12.66
CA THR A 251 -6.92 -18.54 11.37
C THR A 251 -7.26 -17.45 10.36
N ALA A 252 -6.56 -17.45 9.22
CA ALA A 252 -6.93 -16.58 8.11
C ALA A 252 -8.33 -16.92 7.56
N ASN A 253 -9.00 -15.95 6.95
CA ASN A 253 -10.35 -16.03 6.42
C ASN A 253 -11.45 -16.36 7.45
N PHE A 254 -11.22 -16.14 8.75
CA PHE A 254 -12.20 -16.44 9.79
C PHE A 254 -13.50 -15.64 9.61
N THR A 255 -14.63 -16.20 10.07
CA THR A 255 -15.91 -15.49 10.13
C THR A 255 -16.03 -14.73 11.45
N PRO A 256 -16.34 -13.43 11.46
CA PRO A 256 -16.67 -12.70 12.68
C PRO A 256 -17.80 -13.38 13.46
N THR A 257 -17.55 -13.67 14.73
CA THR A 257 -18.53 -14.23 15.68
C THR A 257 -18.33 -13.58 17.05
N SER A 258 -19.21 -13.87 18.01
CA SER A 258 -19.00 -13.46 19.40
C SER A 258 -17.76 -14.11 20.04
N GLY A 259 -17.34 -15.29 19.57
CA GLY A 259 -16.18 -16.01 20.11
C GLY A 259 -14.83 -15.39 19.78
N ASN A 260 -14.76 -14.58 18.73
CA ASN A 260 -13.54 -13.90 18.29
C ASN A 260 -13.65 -12.36 18.33
N ALA A 261 -14.71 -11.84 18.98
CA ALA A 261 -14.88 -10.41 19.18
C ALA A 261 -13.90 -9.88 20.24
N LEU A 262 -13.20 -8.78 19.94
CA LEU A 262 -12.35 -8.08 20.90
C LEU A 262 -13.21 -7.18 21.80
N SER A 263 -13.39 -7.58 23.06
CA SER A 263 -14.24 -6.88 24.02
C SER A 263 -13.90 -5.39 24.13
N GLY A 264 -14.92 -4.53 24.01
CA GLY A 264 -14.80 -3.07 24.14
C GLY A 264 -14.13 -2.35 22.97
N GLN A 265 -13.70 -3.07 21.93
CA GLN A 265 -13.05 -2.48 20.76
C GLN A 265 -14.09 -2.08 19.71
N THR A 266 -14.74 -0.93 19.94
CA THR A 266 -15.84 -0.39 19.11
C THR A 266 -15.51 0.91 18.39
N SER A 267 -14.23 1.28 18.35
CA SER A 267 -13.72 2.46 17.62
C SER A 267 -13.26 2.07 16.21
N ALA A 268 -13.16 3.05 15.29
CA ALA A 268 -12.52 2.84 13.99
C ALA A 268 -11.00 2.58 14.10
N GLN A 269 -10.40 2.88 15.26
CA GLN A 269 -9.02 2.53 15.59
C GLN A 269 -8.99 1.37 16.59
N LEU A 270 -8.13 0.39 16.34
CA LEU A 270 -7.84 -0.70 17.27
C LEU A 270 -6.47 -0.50 17.90
N ILE A 271 -6.39 -0.66 19.21
CA ILE A 271 -5.15 -0.88 19.95
C ILE A 271 -5.30 -2.24 20.64
N ASP A 272 -4.70 -3.27 20.06
CA ASP A 272 -4.76 -4.63 20.59
C ASP A 272 -3.57 -4.86 21.52
N SER A 273 -3.84 -5.07 22.83
CA SER A 273 -2.83 -5.31 23.85
C SER A 273 -3.36 -6.18 25.01
N PRO A 274 -2.69 -7.29 25.41
CA PRO A 274 -1.57 -7.94 24.73
C PRO A 274 -2.05 -9.08 23.80
N PRO A 275 -1.87 -9.00 22.48
CA PRO A 275 -1.79 -10.19 21.63
C PRO A 275 -0.58 -11.03 22.03
N LEU A 276 -0.63 -12.35 21.79
CA LEU A 276 0.53 -13.21 22.03
C LEU A 276 1.70 -12.77 21.14
N SER A 277 2.90 -12.72 21.73
CA SER A 277 4.10 -12.22 21.04
C SER A 277 4.42 -13.05 19.80
N ALA A 278 4.73 -12.37 18.69
CA ALA A 278 5.08 -12.95 17.39
C ALA A 278 4.04 -13.92 16.80
N THR A 279 2.81 -13.97 17.34
CA THR A 279 1.73 -14.76 16.78
C THR A 279 1.02 -13.93 15.70
N PRO A 280 0.97 -14.39 14.44
CA PRO A 280 0.20 -13.72 13.41
C PRO A 280 -1.29 -13.90 13.69
N TYR A 281 -2.02 -12.78 13.68
CA TYR A 281 -3.46 -12.74 13.83
C TYR A 281 -4.10 -12.13 12.59
N ALA A 282 -5.24 -12.68 12.20
CA ALA A 282 -6.16 -12.10 11.24
C ALA A 282 -7.13 -11.15 11.95
N TYR A 283 -7.31 -9.95 11.40
CA TYR A 283 -8.21 -8.93 11.93
C TYR A 283 -9.29 -8.56 10.91
N LYS A 284 -10.50 -8.36 11.42
CA LYS A 284 -11.66 -7.82 10.68
C LYS A 284 -12.41 -6.83 11.56
N LEU A 285 -13.04 -5.84 10.94
CA LEU A 285 -13.94 -4.91 11.60
C LEU A 285 -15.35 -5.14 11.03
N GLN A 286 -16.31 -5.39 11.91
CA GLN A 286 -17.71 -5.49 11.57
C GLN A 286 -18.39 -4.14 11.82
N VAL A 287 -19.15 -3.66 10.83
CA VAL A 287 -19.98 -2.47 10.93
C VAL A 287 -21.43 -2.91 10.82
N THR A 288 -22.25 -2.48 11.77
CA THR A 288 -23.70 -2.77 11.81
C THR A 288 -24.48 -1.47 11.89
N ASP A 289 -25.48 -1.28 11.04
CA ASP A 289 -26.36 -0.10 11.08
C ASP A 289 -27.59 -0.30 11.98
N GLY A 290 -28.41 0.74 12.12
CA GLY A 290 -29.64 0.72 12.91
C GLY A 290 -30.76 -0.20 12.39
N ALA A 291 -30.65 -0.70 11.15
CA ALA A 291 -31.54 -1.72 10.60
C ALA A 291 -30.95 -3.13 10.70
N SER A 292 -29.84 -3.29 11.44
CA SER A 292 -29.11 -4.56 11.60
C SER A 292 -28.50 -5.09 10.30
N ASN A 293 -28.30 -4.24 9.28
CA ASN A 293 -27.46 -4.61 8.14
C ASN A 293 -26.02 -4.70 8.61
N VAL A 294 -25.29 -5.72 8.16
CA VAL A 294 -23.90 -5.97 8.53
C VAL A 294 -23.00 -5.87 7.32
N GLN A 295 -21.86 -5.20 7.47
CA GLN A 295 -20.74 -5.25 6.55
C GLN A 295 -19.46 -5.57 7.30
N THR A 296 -18.54 -6.24 6.62
CA THR A 296 -17.22 -6.58 7.17
C THR A 296 -16.15 -6.02 6.25
N THR A 297 -15.09 -5.49 6.84
CA THR A 297 -13.92 -5.01 6.10
C THR A 297 -13.18 -6.14 5.40
N ASN A 298 -12.15 -5.79 4.63
CA ASN A 298 -11.10 -6.76 4.28
C ASN A 298 -10.48 -7.37 5.55
N GLU A 299 -9.83 -8.52 5.36
CA GLU A 299 -8.95 -9.08 6.38
C GLU A 299 -7.57 -8.40 6.32
N LEU A 300 -6.96 -8.21 7.47
CA LEU A 300 -5.56 -7.80 7.60
C LEU A 300 -4.84 -8.78 8.54
N ILE A 301 -3.71 -9.33 8.10
CA ILE A 301 -2.83 -10.13 8.96
C ILE A 301 -1.82 -9.21 9.63
N ALA A 302 -1.69 -9.28 10.95
CA ALA A 302 -0.68 -8.54 11.71
C ALA A 302 -0.16 -9.37 12.90
N ALA A 303 1.08 -9.11 13.31
CA ALA A 303 1.71 -9.69 14.49
C ALA A 303 2.38 -8.56 15.29
N THR A 304 2.70 -8.82 16.56
CA THR A 304 3.62 -7.93 17.30
C THR A 304 5.04 -8.07 16.74
N ASP A 305 5.88 -7.10 17.06
CA ASP A 305 7.27 -7.02 16.58
C ASP A 305 8.17 -8.16 17.07
N GLY A 306 7.65 -9.03 17.94
CA GLY A 306 8.42 -9.95 18.75
C GLY A 306 9.18 -9.22 19.87
N ALA A 307 9.92 -9.97 20.68
CA ALA A 307 10.92 -9.37 21.57
C ALA A 307 12.08 -8.83 20.73
N ALA A 308 12.69 -7.73 21.17
CA ALA A 308 13.92 -7.26 20.54
C ALA A 308 15.01 -8.33 20.70
N LEU A 309 15.77 -8.59 19.63
CA LEU A 309 16.91 -9.50 19.66
C LEU A 309 18.18 -8.70 19.97
N THR A 310 18.86 -9.03 21.06
CA THR A 310 20.17 -8.48 21.39
C THR A 310 21.27 -9.47 21.07
N VAL A 311 22.20 -9.08 20.19
CA VAL A 311 23.35 -9.89 19.77
C VAL A 311 24.63 -9.30 20.35
N GLY A 312 25.34 -10.08 21.16
CA GLY A 312 26.70 -9.74 21.60
C GLY A 312 27.72 -10.26 20.60
N ILE A 313 28.78 -9.50 20.32
CA ILE A 313 29.86 -9.97 19.44
C ILE A 313 31.19 -9.96 20.20
N VAL A 314 31.87 -11.09 20.20
CA VAL A 314 33.25 -11.27 20.65
C VAL A 314 34.09 -11.60 19.42
N SER A 315 34.96 -10.68 19.01
CA SER A 315 35.68 -10.81 17.74
C SER A 315 36.98 -10.02 17.70
N ASP A 316 37.73 -10.21 16.62
CA ASP A 316 38.88 -9.40 16.25
C ASP A 316 38.52 -8.26 15.25
N SER A 317 39.47 -7.86 14.39
CA SER A 317 39.31 -6.78 13.40
C SER A 317 38.22 -7.05 12.35
N THR A 318 37.82 -8.30 12.12
CA THR A 318 36.82 -8.65 11.10
C THR A 318 35.46 -8.01 11.31
N PHE A 319 35.07 -7.82 12.57
CA PHE A 319 33.81 -7.18 12.94
C PHE A 319 33.93 -5.68 13.18
N VAL A 320 35.14 -5.13 13.30
CA VAL A 320 35.36 -3.72 13.68
C VAL A 320 35.71 -2.85 12.49
N ILE A 321 36.45 -3.40 11.53
CA ILE A 321 36.92 -2.62 10.39
C ILE A 321 35.74 -2.29 9.49
N VAL A 322 35.56 -0.99 9.28
CA VAL A 322 34.67 -0.44 8.25
C VAL A 322 35.44 -0.46 6.93
N PRO A 323 34.90 -1.04 5.85
CA PRO A 323 35.54 -1.00 4.54
C PRO A 323 35.78 0.46 4.08
N PRO A 324 36.80 0.72 3.23
CA PRO A 324 37.17 2.08 2.81
C PRO A 324 36.06 2.88 2.11
N ASP A 325 35.05 2.21 1.57
CA ASP A 325 33.87 2.84 0.97
C ASP A 325 32.86 3.36 2.00
N GLY A 326 33.13 3.19 3.30
CA GLY A 326 32.34 3.71 4.39
C GLY A 326 30.98 3.04 4.55
N THR A 327 30.78 1.86 3.93
CA THR A 327 29.45 1.26 3.80
C THR A 327 28.81 0.85 5.12
N ARG A 328 29.54 0.12 6.00
CA ARG A 328 29.21 -0.23 7.42
C ARG A 328 30.26 -1.21 8.00
N ASP A 329 30.35 -1.32 9.33
CA ASP A 329 31.02 -2.46 9.98
C ASP A 329 30.14 -3.73 9.95
N ALA A 330 30.74 -4.90 10.15
CA ALA A 330 30.00 -6.17 10.08
C ALA A 330 28.94 -6.34 11.18
N GLY A 331 29.09 -5.70 12.34
CA GLY A 331 28.06 -5.68 13.37
C GLY A 331 26.82 -4.92 12.90
N THR A 332 27.00 -3.77 12.28
CA THR A 332 25.89 -3.00 11.69
C THR A 332 25.25 -3.75 10.52
N ALA A 333 26.03 -4.39 9.65
CA ALA A 333 25.50 -5.22 8.56
C ALA A 333 24.70 -6.41 9.10
N LEU A 334 25.18 -7.08 10.16
CA LEU A 334 24.47 -8.17 10.82
C LEU A 334 23.11 -7.74 11.37
N GLY A 335 23.03 -6.56 12.01
CA GLY A 335 21.76 -6.00 12.47
C GLY A 335 20.74 -5.82 11.33
N ASN A 336 21.20 -5.36 10.17
CA ASN A 336 20.34 -5.22 8.98
C ASN A 336 19.91 -6.58 8.43
N ALA A 337 20.83 -7.55 8.35
CA ALA A 337 20.54 -8.89 7.87
C ALA A 337 19.50 -9.60 8.76
N LEU A 338 19.64 -9.54 10.08
CA LEU A 338 18.69 -10.11 11.04
C LEU A 338 17.29 -9.47 10.95
N THR A 339 17.24 -8.16 10.72
CA THR A 339 15.98 -7.45 10.47
C THR A 339 15.36 -7.90 9.15
N HIS A 340 16.17 -8.07 8.10
CA HIS A 340 15.72 -8.49 6.78
C HIS A 340 15.16 -9.92 6.75
N PHE A 341 15.80 -10.86 7.48
CA PHE A 341 15.31 -12.23 7.61
C PHE A 341 14.09 -12.36 8.52
N ASN A 342 13.56 -11.25 9.05
CA ASN A 342 12.41 -11.19 9.94
C ASN A 342 12.60 -12.10 11.18
N ILE A 343 13.85 -12.27 11.63
CA ILE A 343 14.18 -13.02 12.85
C ILE A 343 13.72 -12.21 14.07
N ALA A 344 13.87 -10.88 14.02
CA ALA A 344 13.27 -9.92 14.94
C ALA A 344 13.09 -8.58 14.23
N GLN A 345 12.03 -7.84 14.57
CA GLN A 345 11.83 -6.51 13.98
C GLN A 345 12.74 -5.43 14.59
N THR A 346 13.19 -5.64 15.84
CA THR A 346 14.20 -4.78 16.48
C THR A 346 15.42 -5.63 16.83
N VAL A 347 16.58 -5.25 16.30
CA VAL A 347 17.85 -5.91 16.55
C VAL A 347 18.83 -4.92 17.16
N ASN A 348 19.40 -5.26 18.32
CA ASN A 348 20.46 -4.51 18.99
C ASN A 348 21.76 -5.29 18.92
N VAL A 349 22.79 -4.74 18.27
CA VAL A 349 24.10 -5.39 18.14
C VAL A 349 25.11 -4.70 19.05
N ILE A 350 25.62 -5.44 20.04
CA ILE A 350 26.66 -4.98 20.96
C ILE A 350 28.01 -5.47 20.43
N ASN A 351 28.58 -4.72 19.49
CA ASN A 351 29.86 -5.05 18.89
C ASN A 351 31.01 -4.77 19.86
N ARG A 352 31.69 -5.82 20.32
CA ARG A 352 32.90 -5.71 21.16
C ARG A 352 34.14 -6.20 20.45
N GLY A 353 34.12 -6.37 19.13
CA GLY A 353 35.31 -6.72 18.38
C GLY A 353 36.50 -5.81 18.72
N SER A 354 37.72 -6.35 18.70
CA SER A 354 38.94 -5.59 18.96
C SER A 354 40.05 -5.98 17.98
N GLY A 355 40.51 -5.01 17.19
CA GLY A 355 41.48 -5.25 16.12
C GLY A 355 42.78 -5.90 16.60
N GLY A 356 43.25 -6.91 15.87
CA GLY A 356 44.51 -7.61 16.14
C GLY A 356 44.51 -8.57 17.34
N THR A 357 43.39 -8.72 18.05
CA THR A 357 43.32 -9.60 19.23
C THR A 357 43.34 -11.09 18.85
N VAL A 358 43.97 -11.90 19.71
CA VAL A 358 43.94 -13.36 19.67
C VAL A 358 42.99 -13.91 20.74
N THR A 359 42.64 -15.20 20.73
CA THR A 359 41.80 -15.80 21.78
C THR A 359 42.35 -15.59 23.20
N GLY A 360 43.68 -15.51 23.35
CA GLY A 360 44.34 -15.20 24.63
C GLY A 360 43.97 -13.84 25.21
N ASP A 361 43.62 -12.86 24.37
CA ASP A 361 43.18 -11.52 24.81
C ASP A 361 41.73 -11.51 25.29
N TRP A 362 41.00 -12.60 25.10
CA TRP A 362 39.57 -12.73 25.37
C TRP A 362 39.24 -13.68 26.53
N VAL A 363 40.26 -14.30 27.13
CA VAL A 363 40.09 -15.14 28.32
C VAL A 363 39.58 -14.30 29.50
N SER A 364 38.76 -14.91 30.36
CA SER A 364 38.15 -14.24 31.51
C SER A 364 39.18 -13.50 32.37
N GLY A 365 38.89 -12.24 32.70
CA GLY A 365 39.79 -11.35 33.44
C GLY A 365 40.73 -10.52 32.56
N SER A 366 40.81 -10.77 31.26
CA SER A 366 41.51 -9.88 30.32
C SER A 366 40.76 -8.57 30.13
N SER A 367 41.45 -7.53 29.64
CA SER A 367 40.83 -6.23 29.37
C SER A 367 39.68 -6.30 28.34
N ALA A 368 39.84 -7.11 27.27
CA ALA A 368 38.80 -7.24 26.26
C ALA A 368 37.58 -8.01 26.80
N ALA A 369 37.81 -9.09 27.56
CA ALA A 369 36.74 -9.84 28.21
C ALA A 369 35.97 -8.97 29.21
N ILE A 370 36.66 -8.19 30.06
CA ILE A 370 36.03 -7.30 31.04
C ILE A 370 35.18 -6.23 30.33
N ALA A 371 35.69 -5.64 29.24
CA ALA A 371 34.94 -4.65 28.47
C ALA A 371 33.66 -5.24 27.85
N ALA A 372 33.73 -6.46 27.30
CA ALA A 372 32.56 -7.15 26.76
C ALA A 372 31.57 -7.57 27.85
N GLN A 373 32.04 -8.17 28.94
CA GLN A 373 31.19 -8.56 30.08
C GLN A 373 30.46 -7.37 30.69
N THR A 374 31.14 -6.22 30.83
CA THR A 374 30.52 -4.98 31.32
C THR A 374 29.38 -4.52 30.41
N ALA A 375 29.61 -4.58 29.09
CA ALA A 375 28.61 -4.20 28.11
C ALA A 375 27.42 -5.15 28.07
N PHE A 376 27.69 -6.46 28.14
CA PHE A 376 26.65 -7.49 28.17
C PHE A 376 25.86 -7.44 29.48
N ALA A 377 26.47 -7.06 30.61
CA ALA A 377 25.73 -6.82 31.85
C ALA A 377 24.78 -5.61 31.73
N ALA A 378 25.18 -4.55 31.00
CA ALA A 378 24.34 -3.38 30.77
C ALA A 378 23.19 -3.63 29.79
N SER A 379 23.36 -4.55 28.84
CA SER A 379 22.34 -4.97 27.88
C SER A 379 22.51 -6.46 27.58
N PRO A 380 21.88 -7.35 28.36
CA PRO A 380 22.06 -8.80 28.24
C PRO A 380 21.76 -9.32 26.82
N PRO A 381 22.72 -9.94 26.13
CA PRO A 381 22.49 -10.51 24.82
C PRO A 381 21.71 -11.83 24.91
N ASP A 382 20.77 -12.03 23.99
CA ASP A 382 20.08 -13.31 23.80
C ASP A 382 21.05 -14.36 23.22
N VAL A 383 21.93 -13.89 22.33
CA VAL A 383 22.95 -14.69 21.65
C VAL A 383 24.27 -13.93 21.59
N ILE A 384 25.37 -14.65 21.79
CA ILE A 384 26.73 -14.14 21.62
C ILE A 384 27.38 -14.87 20.45
N VAL A 385 27.88 -14.12 19.47
CA VAL A 385 28.67 -14.63 18.36
C VAL A 385 30.16 -14.49 18.71
N ILE A 386 30.91 -15.57 18.60
CA ILE A 386 32.36 -15.60 18.74
C ILE A 386 32.98 -15.84 17.37
N HIS A 387 33.77 -14.87 16.89
CA HIS A 387 34.52 -14.96 15.64
C HIS A 387 35.98 -14.56 15.89
N LEU A 388 36.82 -15.56 16.18
CA LEU A 388 38.22 -15.37 16.54
C LEU A 388 39.07 -16.46 15.90
N GLY A 389 40.39 -16.29 15.92
CA GLY A 389 41.37 -17.33 15.55
C GLY A 389 42.24 -16.98 14.36
N VAL A 390 41.93 -15.93 13.60
CA VAL A 390 42.76 -15.56 12.45
C VAL A 390 44.10 -14.98 12.92
N ASN A 391 44.09 -14.12 13.94
CA ASN A 391 45.30 -13.60 14.56
C ASN A 391 46.04 -14.67 15.37
N ASP A 392 45.33 -15.64 15.96
CA ASP A 392 45.95 -16.79 16.63
C ASP A 392 46.81 -17.57 15.62
N ALA A 393 46.26 -17.85 14.44
CA ALA A 393 46.97 -18.52 13.37
C ALA A 393 48.15 -17.69 12.83
N GLN A 394 47.97 -16.38 12.67
CA GLN A 394 49.05 -15.44 12.32
C GLN A 394 50.21 -15.52 13.30
N ASN A 395 49.90 -15.59 14.58
CA ASN A 395 50.86 -15.61 15.69
C ASN A 395 51.35 -17.03 16.04
N ASN A 396 51.05 -18.03 15.21
CA ASN A 396 51.41 -19.44 15.41
C ASN A 396 50.96 -20.00 16.78
N VAL A 397 49.81 -19.58 17.28
CA VAL A 397 49.23 -20.13 18.51
C VAL A 397 48.89 -21.60 18.29
N ALA A 398 49.38 -22.48 19.18
CA ALA A 398 49.09 -23.91 19.08
C ALA A 398 47.58 -24.18 19.18
N ALA A 399 47.07 -25.13 18.39
CA ALA A 399 45.65 -25.48 18.36
C ALA A 399 45.10 -25.88 19.74
N THR A 400 45.90 -26.52 20.57
CA THR A 400 45.55 -26.86 21.96
C THR A 400 45.36 -25.62 22.83
N THR A 401 46.22 -24.60 22.67
CA THR A 401 46.11 -23.31 23.38
C THR A 401 44.88 -22.53 22.90
N PHE A 402 44.66 -22.46 21.58
CA PHE A 402 43.46 -21.86 20.99
C PHE A 402 42.19 -22.52 21.57
N GLY A 403 42.13 -23.86 21.57
CA GLY A 403 40.98 -24.61 22.09
C GLY A 403 40.71 -24.34 23.58
N ALA A 404 41.75 -24.29 24.41
CA ALA A 404 41.63 -23.97 25.83
C ALA A 404 41.13 -22.54 26.07
N ASN A 405 41.65 -21.57 25.33
CA ASN A 405 41.19 -20.18 25.40
C ASN A 405 39.74 -20.04 24.93
N LEU A 406 39.39 -20.64 23.78
CA LEU A 406 38.03 -20.61 23.26
C LEU A 406 37.03 -21.25 24.22
N ALA A 407 37.38 -22.38 24.85
CA ALA A 407 36.55 -22.99 25.88
C ALA A 407 36.33 -22.04 27.06
N ASN A 408 37.36 -21.32 27.51
CA ASN A 408 37.23 -20.30 28.56
C ASN A 408 36.29 -19.17 28.14
N ILE A 409 36.40 -18.68 26.90
CA ILE A 409 35.54 -17.63 26.34
C ILE A 409 34.07 -18.08 26.37
N VAL A 410 33.80 -19.27 25.81
CA VAL A 410 32.46 -19.87 25.79
C VAL A 410 31.89 -19.96 27.21
N GLN A 411 32.67 -20.38 28.21
CA GLN A 411 32.17 -20.50 29.58
C GLN A 411 31.69 -19.17 30.16
N TRP A 412 32.43 -18.07 29.98
CA TRP A 412 31.96 -16.79 30.50
C TRP A 412 30.81 -16.19 29.68
N CYS A 413 30.74 -16.45 28.37
CA CYS A 413 29.57 -16.10 27.56
C CYS A 413 28.32 -16.91 27.99
N LEU A 414 28.47 -18.18 28.37
CA LEU A 414 27.34 -18.96 28.90
C LEU A 414 26.93 -18.48 30.30
N ALA A 415 27.85 -17.94 31.09
CA ALA A 415 27.58 -17.39 32.41
C ALA A 415 26.71 -16.12 32.36
N SER A 416 26.66 -15.40 31.22
CA SER A 416 25.71 -14.27 31.04
C SER A 416 24.27 -14.73 30.74
N GLY A 417 24.02 -16.03 30.63
CA GLY A 417 22.70 -16.59 30.31
C GLY A 417 22.40 -16.70 28.81
N SER A 418 23.31 -16.23 27.96
CA SER A 418 23.15 -16.23 26.50
C SER A 418 23.33 -17.62 25.88
N ARG A 419 22.81 -17.79 24.67
CA ARG A 419 23.28 -18.82 23.73
C ARG A 419 24.60 -18.36 23.10
N VAL A 420 25.45 -19.29 22.71
CA VAL A 420 26.74 -18.99 22.07
C VAL A 420 26.77 -19.59 20.68
N ILE A 421 27.20 -18.81 19.70
CA ILE A 421 27.47 -19.24 18.33
C ILE A 421 28.96 -19.06 18.10
N ILE A 422 29.61 -20.08 17.54
CA ILE A 422 31.04 -20.03 17.25
C ILE A 422 31.24 -20.10 15.74
N ASP A 423 31.59 -18.97 15.14
CA ASP A 423 31.96 -18.88 13.74
C ASP A 423 33.36 -19.44 13.53
N THR A 424 33.60 -19.98 12.34
CA THR A 424 34.94 -20.40 11.96
C THR A 424 35.80 -19.18 11.59
N PRO A 425 37.12 -19.17 11.87
CA PRO A 425 38.00 -18.11 11.40
C PRO A 425 38.02 -18.10 9.86
N GLN A 426 38.08 -16.92 9.23
CA GLN A 426 38.10 -16.86 7.76
C GLN A 426 39.40 -17.44 7.17
N PHE A 427 39.31 -17.92 5.93
CA PHE A 427 40.47 -18.26 5.11
C PHE A 427 41.26 -17.00 4.78
N VAL A 428 42.58 -17.08 4.92
CA VAL A 428 43.50 -15.96 4.65
C VAL A 428 44.29 -16.22 3.38
N GLU A 429 44.33 -15.24 2.48
CA GLU A 429 45.19 -15.33 1.30
C GLU A 429 46.59 -14.84 1.60
N GLN A 430 47.56 -15.56 1.04
CA GLN A 430 48.94 -15.10 1.02
C GLN A 430 49.03 -13.91 0.06
N ASN A 431 48.92 -12.70 0.59
CA ASN A 431 49.07 -11.49 -0.20
C ASN A 431 50.54 -11.01 -0.21
N ASN A 432 50.94 -10.25 -1.23
CA ASN A 432 52.34 -9.86 -1.57
C ASN A 432 53.09 -8.99 -0.53
N GLY A 433 52.69 -9.00 0.75
CA GLY A 433 53.20 -8.13 1.83
C GLY A 433 53.41 -8.77 3.20
N ASN A 434 53.47 -10.11 3.33
CA ASN A 434 53.90 -10.83 4.55
C ASN A 434 53.04 -10.66 5.82
N ILE A 435 51.79 -11.13 5.84
CA ILE A 435 51.10 -11.30 7.14
C ILE A 435 50.60 -12.73 7.34
N PHE A 436 50.10 -13.40 6.30
CA PHE A 436 49.56 -14.76 6.44
C PHE A 436 50.27 -15.75 5.52
N SER A 437 50.85 -16.80 6.11
CA SER A 437 51.48 -17.91 5.39
C SER A 437 50.47 -19.02 5.12
N SER A 438 50.77 -19.94 4.20
CA SER A 438 49.98 -21.18 4.04
C SER A 438 49.82 -21.95 5.35
N ALA A 439 50.83 -21.87 6.24
CA ALA A 439 50.79 -22.48 7.57
C ALA A 439 49.70 -21.88 8.48
N ALA A 440 49.32 -20.62 8.30
CA ALA A 440 48.20 -20.03 9.05
C ALA A 440 46.87 -20.74 8.72
N ASN A 441 46.61 -21.02 7.44
CA ASN A 441 45.41 -21.78 7.05
C ASN A 441 45.46 -23.23 7.55
N GLU A 442 46.65 -23.86 7.60
CA GLU A 442 46.82 -25.18 8.19
C GLU A 442 46.50 -25.19 9.70
N LEU A 443 46.86 -24.12 10.43
CA LEU A 443 46.47 -23.94 11.83
C LEU A 443 44.97 -23.69 11.98
N ILE A 444 44.35 -22.85 11.13
CA ILE A 444 42.91 -22.61 11.16
C ILE A 444 42.14 -23.92 10.95
N LEU A 445 42.56 -24.77 10.02
CA LEU A 445 41.97 -26.11 9.82
C LEU A 445 42.06 -26.98 11.07
N GLN A 446 43.13 -26.87 11.86
CA GLN A 446 43.25 -27.56 13.16
C GLN A 446 42.32 -26.94 14.22
N TYR A 447 42.11 -25.63 14.21
CA TYR A 447 41.18 -24.94 15.10
C TYR A 447 39.72 -25.38 14.89
N LEU A 448 39.33 -25.72 13.66
CA LEU A 448 37.97 -26.22 13.35
C LEU A 448 37.59 -27.47 14.16
N GLY A 449 38.56 -28.35 14.45
CA GLY A 449 38.35 -29.53 15.29
C GLY A 449 37.96 -29.14 16.73
N TRP A 450 38.61 -28.12 17.29
CA TRP A 450 38.30 -27.59 18.61
C TRP A 450 36.95 -26.86 18.64
N ILE A 451 36.67 -26.01 17.66
CA ILE A 451 35.36 -25.35 17.52
C ILE A 451 34.24 -26.41 17.52
N LYS A 452 34.37 -27.43 16.66
CA LYS A 452 33.39 -28.53 16.59
C LYS A 452 33.22 -29.28 17.91
N SER A 453 34.31 -29.45 18.68
CA SER A 453 34.25 -30.16 19.97
C SER A 453 33.49 -29.41 21.07
N LEU A 454 33.33 -28.08 20.94
CA LEU A 454 32.62 -27.24 21.91
C LEU A 454 31.13 -27.10 21.60
N VAL A 455 30.69 -27.43 20.38
CA VAL A 455 29.29 -27.34 19.95
C VAL A 455 28.47 -28.48 20.57
N ASP A 456 27.43 -28.12 21.32
CA ASP A 456 26.51 -29.06 21.97
C ASP A 456 25.08 -29.04 21.40
N ASN A 457 24.80 -28.11 20.47
CA ASN A 457 23.48 -27.86 19.85
C ASN A 457 22.35 -27.60 20.86
N ARG A 458 22.69 -27.16 22.08
CA ARG A 458 21.74 -26.80 23.13
C ARG A 458 21.96 -25.37 23.61
N ARG A 459 23.20 -25.05 23.97
CA ARG A 459 23.62 -23.71 24.40
C ARG A 459 24.78 -23.16 23.58
N VAL A 460 25.55 -24.04 22.94
CA VAL A 460 26.66 -23.71 22.05
C VAL A 460 26.37 -24.31 20.67
N PHE A 461 26.26 -23.44 19.67
CA PHE A 461 25.88 -23.79 18.31
C PHE A 461 27.05 -23.54 17.35
N ALA A 462 27.10 -24.35 16.29
CA ALA A 462 28.00 -24.07 15.18
C ALA A 462 27.53 -22.79 14.48
N GLY A 463 28.46 -21.88 14.24
CA GLY A 463 28.24 -20.65 13.50
C GLY A 463 28.49 -20.79 12.01
N ALA A 464 28.77 -19.65 11.38
CA ALA A 464 29.08 -19.58 9.97
C ALA A 464 30.40 -20.32 9.62
N ASP A 465 30.37 -21.05 8.50
CA ASP A 465 31.58 -21.56 7.83
C ASP A 465 32.27 -20.42 7.06
N THR A 466 32.70 -19.39 7.78
CA THR A 466 33.44 -18.24 7.23
C THR A 466 34.72 -18.68 6.53
N PHE A 467 35.38 -19.73 7.01
CA PHE A 467 36.53 -20.32 6.33
C PHE A 467 36.16 -20.79 4.91
N GLY A 468 35.15 -21.64 4.78
CA GLY A 468 34.68 -22.15 3.50
C GLY A 468 34.08 -21.06 2.61
N MET A 469 33.41 -20.05 3.19
CA MET A 469 32.89 -18.89 2.46
C MET A 469 34.02 -18.11 1.79
N THR A 470 34.97 -17.62 2.57
CA THR A 470 36.09 -16.78 2.09
C THR A 470 37.09 -17.52 1.21
N ARG A 471 37.23 -18.84 1.40
CA ARG A 471 38.00 -19.68 0.49
C ARG A 471 37.38 -19.80 -0.90
N ARG A 472 36.04 -19.86 -0.97
CA ARG A 472 35.31 -19.99 -2.25
C ARG A 472 35.11 -18.66 -2.96
N ASP A 473 35.07 -17.57 -2.21
CA ASP A 473 34.85 -16.23 -2.72
C ASP A 473 36.02 -15.30 -2.37
N PRO A 474 37.14 -15.38 -3.12
CA PRO A 474 38.30 -14.59 -2.78
C PRO A 474 38.08 -13.08 -2.94
N TYR A 475 37.12 -12.68 -3.78
CA TYR A 475 36.74 -11.30 -4.05
C TYR A 475 35.94 -10.64 -2.92
N SER A 476 35.60 -11.36 -1.85
CA SER A 476 34.95 -10.78 -0.68
C SER A 476 35.92 -10.01 0.24
N ARG A 477 37.22 -10.04 -0.06
CA ARG A 477 38.28 -9.48 0.80
C ARG A 477 38.97 -8.29 0.14
N LEU A 478 39.43 -7.36 0.98
CA LEU A 478 40.14 -6.15 0.58
C LEU A 478 41.66 -6.38 0.49
N ASP A 479 42.24 -7.00 1.52
CA ASP A 479 43.68 -7.16 1.69
C ASP A 479 44.11 -8.64 1.84
N GLY A 480 43.20 -9.56 1.53
CA GLY A 480 43.39 -11.01 1.72
C GLY A 480 42.98 -11.50 3.10
N LEU A 481 42.59 -10.61 4.02
CA LEU A 481 42.07 -10.92 5.36
C LEU A 481 40.71 -10.26 5.60
N HIS A 482 40.67 -8.92 5.54
CA HIS A 482 39.52 -8.11 5.90
C HIS A 482 38.50 -8.08 4.77
N PHE A 483 37.22 -8.04 5.12
CA PHE A 483 36.15 -7.99 4.14
C PHE A 483 36.11 -6.62 3.42
N ASN A 484 35.80 -6.62 2.12
CA ASN A 484 35.29 -5.42 1.45
C ASN A 484 33.78 -5.29 1.72
N ALA A 485 33.11 -4.26 1.21
CA ALA A 485 31.68 -4.06 1.47
C ALA A 485 30.81 -5.27 1.08
N ASN A 486 31.04 -5.88 -0.08
CA ASN A 486 30.31 -7.07 -0.50
C ASN A 486 30.58 -8.26 0.43
N GLY A 487 31.83 -8.40 0.91
CA GLY A 487 32.19 -9.43 1.87
C GLY A 487 31.56 -9.21 3.24
N VAL A 488 31.43 -7.96 3.70
CA VAL A 488 30.77 -7.62 4.97
C VAL A 488 29.30 -8.04 4.93
N GLU A 489 28.59 -7.71 3.85
CA GLU A 489 27.17 -8.08 3.69
C GLU A 489 27.00 -9.61 3.59
N ARG A 490 27.86 -10.30 2.82
CA ARG A 490 27.81 -11.77 2.73
C ARG A 490 28.14 -12.45 4.05
N PHE A 491 29.11 -11.92 4.79
CA PHE A 491 29.48 -12.42 6.11
C PHE A 491 28.32 -12.22 7.10
N ALA A 492 27.72 -11.03 7.13
CA ALA A 492 26.55 -10.73 7.93
C ALA A 492 25.37 -11.67 7.62
N ASP A 493 25.11 -11.96 6.34
CA ASP A 493 24.05 -12.88 5.91
C ASP A 493 24.28 -14.30 6.47
N VAL A 494 25.48 -14.86 6.35
CA VAL A 494 25.75 -16.23 6.82
C VAL A 494 25.75 -16.34 8.35
N VAL A 495 26.16 -15.29 9.06
CA VAL A 495 26.07 -15.23 10.53
C VAL A 495 24.61 -15.09 10.97
N ALA A 496 23.82 -14.28 10.26
CA ALA A 496 22.39 -14.13 10.54
C ALA A 496 21.62 -15.45 10.33
N ASP A 497 21.95 -16.23 9.29
CA ASP A 497 21.39 -17.57 9.07
C ASP A 497 21.72 -18.51 10.24
N ALA A 498 22.98 -18.52 10.70
CA ALA A 498 23.39 -19.30 11.87
C ALA A 498 22.64 -18.90 13.15
N ILE A 499 22.43 -17.59 13.36
CA ILE A 499 21.59 -17.09 14.46
C ILE A 499 20.14 -17.58 14.31
N GLY A 500 19.58 -17.49 13.11
CA GLY A 500 18.24 -18.00 12.81
C GLY A 500 18.07 -19.44 13.24
N VAL A 501 19.00 -20.32 12.84
CA VAL A 501 19.02 -21.74 13.24
C VAL A 501 19.14 -21.90 14.76
N ALA A 502 20.05 -21.16 15.40
CA ALA A 502 20.26 -21.22 16.85
C ALA A 502 19.08 -20.70 17.67
N MET A 503 18.20 -19.86 17.09
CA MET A 503 17.02 -19.31 17.76
C MET A 503 15.80 -20.22 17.68
N LEU A 504 15.79 -21.21 16.79
CA LEU A 504 14.66 -22.15 16.65
C LEU A 504 14.43 -22.96 17.94
N PRO A 505 13.18 -23.33 18.25
CA PRO A 505 12.87 -24.22 19.35
C PRO A 505 13.62 -25.57 19.21
N PRO A 506 14.15 -26.15 20.30
CA PRO A 506 14.77 -27.47 20.26
C PRO A 506 13.83 -28.51 19.65
N GLY A 507 14.32 -29.30 18.70
CA GLY A 507 13.54 -30.33 17.99
C GLY A 507 12.87 -29.86 16.70
N THR A 508 12.97 -28.57 16.34
CA THR A 508 12.56 -28.09 15.01
C THR A 508 13.55 -28.61 13.97
N ILE A 509 13.11 -29.49 13.07
CA ILE A 509 13.92 -29.98 11.96
C ILE A 509 13.86 -28.92 10.85
N THR A 510 14.95 -28.20 10.64
CA THR A 510 15.07 -27.27 9.53
C THR A 510 15.72 -27.97 8.35
N ALA A 511 14.98 -28.11 7.25
CA ALA A 511 15.58 -28.36 5.95
C ALA A 511 16.12 -27.03 5.42
N THR A 512 17.36 -26.68 5.74
CA THR A 512 17.99 -25.46 5.24
C THR A 512 18.30 -25.63 3.75
N PHE A 513 17.46 -25.08 2.88
CA PHE A 513 17.84 -24.84 1.48
C PHE A 513 18.76 -23.62 1.47
N GLY A 514 20.05 -23.83 1.16
CA GLY A 514 21.04 -22.76 1.15
C GLY A 514 20.56 -21.54 0.38
N HIS A 515 20.62 -20.37 1.03
CA HIS A 515 20.28 -19.10 0.42
C HIS A 515 21.21 -18.79 -0.76
N PHE A 516 20.74 -19.06 -1.98
CA PHE A 516 21.37 -18.54 -3.19
C PHE A 516 20.75 -17.18 -3.51
N ARG A 517 21.39 -16.08 -3.10
CA ARG A 517 21.15 -14.78 -3.74
C ARG A 517 21.59 -14.90 -5.21
N SER A 518 20.63 -15.00 -6.13
CA SER A 518 20.91 -14.67 -7.53
C SER A 518 21.20 -13.17 -7.61
N HIS A 519 22.15 -12.75 -8.44
CA HIS A 519 22.50 -11.34 -8.65
C HIS A 519 21.32 -10.49 -9.22
N SER A 520 20.13 -11.08 -9.41
CA SER A 520 18.94 -10.45 -10.00
C SER A 520 17.80 -10.14 -9.02
N GLY A 521 18.02 -10.18 -7.70
CA GLY A 521 17.19 -9.43 -6.74
C GLY A 521 15.80 -10.00 -6.39
N ALA A 522 15.53 -11.28 -6.60
CA ALA A 522 14.33 -11.94 -6.07
C ALA A 522 14.69 -13.14 -5.19
N LEU A 523 14.25 -13.11 -3.93
CA LEU A 523 14.32 -14.22 -2.98
C LEU A 523 12.92 -14.84 -2.85
N ALA A 524 12.84 -16.17 -2.99
CA ALA A 524 11.70 -16.95 -2.54
C ALA A 524 12.11 -17.67 -1.26
N MET A 525 11.57 -17.25 -0.12
CA MET A 525 11.67 -18.03 1.13
C MET A 525 10.53 -19.05 1.13
N GLY A 526 10.88 -20.34 1.13
CA GLY A 526 9.95 -21.43 1.41
C GLY A 526 10.35 -22.12 2.70
N THR A 527 9.66 -21.85 3.80
CA THR A 527 9.81 -22.62 5.04
C THR A 527 8.94 -23.86 4.92
N PHE A 528 9.55 -25.05 4.86
CA PHE A 528 8.84 -26.31 5.03
C PHE A 528 9.01 -26.76 6.48
N ASN A 529 7.90 -26.84 7.22
CA ASN A 529 7.85 -27.57 8.48
C ASN A 529 7.58 -29.05 8.14
N ILE A 530 8.45 -29.96 8.58
CA ILE A 530 8.22 -31.41 8.54
C ILE A 530 7.59 -31.84 9.87
#